data_AF-A0A2H0LI02-F1
#
_entry.id   AF-A0A2H0LI02-F1
#
_cell.length_a   1.000
_cell.length_b   1.000
_cell.length_c   1.000
_cell.angle_alpha   90.00
_cell.angle_beta   90.00
_cell.angle_gamma   90.00
#
_symmetry.space_group_name_H-M   'P 1'
#
loop_
_entity.id
_entity.type
_entity.pdbx_description
1 polymer ?
#
loop_
_entity_poly.entity_id
_entity_poly.type
_entity_poly.pdbx_seq_one_letter_code
_entity_poly.pdbx_strand_id
1 'polypeptide(L)'
;MRRDRTRGLTLVELVIAIALAGLLGVPIGMLVSEQLRSAIQARDHSVAMNLARAEMERLDSLNNFCHADLNVTGLSPPALVGYWPGYDLTRIVTCAAGNCASQSPGVCHPPTNTRNGLKRVDLRVTRTGSGELAASLTTYRTKYVLFGS
;
A
#
# COMPACT_ATOMS: atom_id res chain seq x y z
N MET A 1 -50.59 14.92 41.24
CA MET A 1 -49.15 15.21 41.46
C MET A 1 -48.49 13.96 42.05
N ARG A 2 -47.77 13.18 41.24
CA ARG A 2 -47.04 11.98 41.68
C ARG A 2 -45.72 12.46 42.28
N ARG A 3 -45.53 12.24 43.58
CA ARG A 3 -44.24 12.46 44.24
C ARG A 3 -43.35 11.27 43.90
N ASP A 4 -42.39 11.48 43.02
CA ASP A 4 -41.30 10.53 42.81
C ASP A 4 -40.46 10.49 44.10
N ARG A 5 -40.54 9.36 44.81
CA ARG A 5 -39.66 9.03 45.93
C ARG A 5 -38.24 8.89 45.36
N THR A 6 -37.40 9.89 45.57
CA THR A 6 -35.95 9.80 45.44
C THR A 6 -35.44 8.78 46.46
N ARG A 7 -35.39 7.50 46.08
CA ARG A 7 -34.67 6.47 46.83
C ARG A 7 -33.18 6.75 46.66
N GLY A 8 -32.50 7.12 47.75
CA GLY A 8 -31.05 7.30 47.74
C GLY A 8 -30.33 5.98 47.48
N LEU A 9 -29.29 6.02 46.64
CA LEU A 9 -28.39 4.90 46.40
C LEU A 9 -27.78 4.43 47.73
N THR A 10 -27.92 3.16 48.04
CA THR A 10 -27.21 2.58 49.19
C THR A 10 -25.72 2.45 48.85
N LEU A 11 -24.83 2.64 49.83
CA LEU A 11 -23.38 2.57 49.62
C LEU A 11 -22.95 1.25 48.96
N VAL A 12 -23.64 0.15 49.30
CA VAL A 12 -23.43 -1.18 48.71
C VAL A 12 -23.76 -1.20 47.21
N GLU A 13 -24.88 -0.60 46.82
CA GLU A 13 -25.30 -0.53 45.42
C GLU A 13 -24.32 0.29 44.56
N LEU A 14 -23.77 1.38 45.12
CA LEU A 14 -22.72 2.17 44.48
C LEU A 14 -21.43 1.34 44.27
N VAL A 15 -20.99 0.60 45.27
CA VAL A 15 -19.77 -0.23 45.18
C VAL A 15 -19.95 -1.34 44.15
N ILE A 16 -21.11 -2.00 44.12
CA ILE A 16 -21.42 -3.01 43.11
C ILE A 16 -21.45 -2.39 41.71
N ALA A 17 -22.04 -1.20 41.53
CA ALA A 17 -22.06 -0.51 40.25
C ALA A 17 -20.65 -0.17 39.74
N ILE A 18 -19.75 0.31 40.62
CA ILE A 18 -18.36 0.60 40.25
C ILE A 18 -17.60 -0.68 39.91
N ALA A 19 -17.79 -1.76 40.68
CA ALA A 19 -17.15 -3.05 40.42
C ALA A 19 -17.60 -3.63 39.07
N LEU A 20 -18.91 -3.60 38.78
CA LEU A 20 -19.46 -4.04 37.50
C LEU A 20 -18.99 -3.16 36.33
N ALA A 21 -18.94 -1.84 36.53
CA ALA A 21 -18.43 -0.92 35.52
C ALA A 21 -16.96 -1.18 35.19
N GLY A 22 -16.13 -1.50 36.18
CA GLY A 22 -14.73 -1.90 35.96
C GLY A 22 -14.62 -3.25 35.24
N LEU A 23 -15.37 -4.25 35.68
CA LEU A 23 -15.33 -5.61 35.12
C LEU A 23 -15.80 -5.66 33.66
N LEU A 24 -16.79 -4.84 33.30
CA LEU A 24 -17.28 -4.71 31.93
C LEU A 24 -16.48 -3.70 31.09
N GLY A 25 -15.98 -2.63 31.71
CA GLY A 25 -15.29 -1.54 31.01
C GLY A 25 -13.95 -1.95 30.41
N VAL A 26 -13.17 -2.77 31.13
CA VAL A 26 -11.84 -3.23 30.67
C VAL A 26 -11.92 -4.02 29.34
N PRO A 27 -12.73 -5.09 29.21
CA PRO A 27 -12.79 -5.85 27.96
C PRO A 27 -13.36 -5.03 26.80
N ILE A 28 -14.33 -4.13 27.06
CA ILE A 28 -14.86 -3.24 26.03
C ILE A 28 -13.79 -2.27 25.53
N GLY A 29 -12.99 -1.69 26.45
CA GLY A 29 -11.88 -0.81 26.08
C GLY A 29 -10.85 -1.51 25.20
N MET A 30 -10.52 -2.77 25.52
CA MET A 30 -9.61 -3.58 24.70
C MET A 30 -10.18 -3.80 23.29
N LEU A 31 -11.43 -4.23 23.17
CA LEU A 31 -12.09 -4.47 21.88
C LEU A 31 -12.11 -3.20 21.02
N VAL A 32 -12.43 -2.05 21.61
CA VAL A 32 -12.44 -0.77 20.89
C VAL A 32 -11.02 -0.39 20.42
N SER A 33 -10.00 -0.63 21.24
CA SER A 33 -8.61 -0.32 20.85
C SER A 33 -8.13 -1.16 19.66
N GLU A 34 -8.52 -2.43 19.60
CA GLU A 34 -8.19 -3.32 18.48
C GLU A 34 -8.93 -2.93 17.20
N GLN A 35 -10.21 -2.58 17.31
CA GLN A 35 -11.01 -2.10 16.17
C GLN A 35 -10.43 -0.81 15.59
N LEU A 36 -10.03 0.14 16.43
CA LEU A 36 -9.38 1.37 15.99
C LEU A 36 -8.05 1.09 15.30
N ARG A 37 -7.22 0.22 15.87
CA ARG A 37 -5.94 -0.16 15.27
C ARG A 37 -6.12 -0.83 13.91
N SER A 38 -7.10 -1.74 13.80
CA SER A 38 -7.45 -2.40 12.55
C SER A 38 -7.94 -1.42 11.49
N ALA A 39 -8.81 -0.47 11.87
CA ALA A 39 -9.34 0.54 10.96
C ALA A 39 -8.24 1.44 10.38
N ILE A 40 -7.28 1.86 11.21
CA ILE A 40 -6.13 2.65 10.76
C ILE A 40 -5.27 1.85 9.77
N GLN A 41 -4.97 0.59 10.10
CA GLN A 41 -4.17 -0.27 9.23
C GLN A 41 -4.87 -0.54 7.88
N ALA A 42 -6.19 -0.76 7.90
CA ALA A 42 -6.99 -0.93 6.69
C ALA A 42 -6.98 0.32 5.81
N ARG A 43 -7.11 1.52 6.42
CA ARG A 43 -7.00 2.79 5.71
C ARG A 43 -5.63 2.93 5.06
N ASP A 44 -4.56 2.72 5.80
CA ASP A 44 -3.19 2.85 5.29
C ASP A 44 -2.93 1.91 4.12
N HIS A 45 -3.41 0.67 4.22
CA HIS A 45 -3.31 -0.29 3.14
C HIS A 45 -4.10 0.13 1.90
N SER A 46 -5.31 0.68 2.07
CA SER A 46 -6.13 1.16 0.95
C SER A 46 -5.46 2.32 0.20
N VAL A 47 -4.84 3.25 0.93
CA VAL A 47 -4.11 4.39 0.36
C VAL A 47 -2.88 3.90 -0.40
N ALA A 48 -2.08 3.02 0.21
CA ALA A 48 -0.89 2.47 -0.42
C ALA A 48 -1.22 1.67 -1.70
N MET A 49 -2.32 0.91 -1.70
CA MET A 49 -2.77 0.19 -2.89
C MET A 49 -3.28 1.12 -4.00
N ASN A 50 -4.02 2.16 -3.65
CA ASN A 50 -4.48 3.14 -4.64
C ASN A 50 -3.30 3.89 -5.27
N LEU A 51 -2.26 4.21 -4.48
CA LEU A 51 -1.02 4.78 -5.00
C LEU A 51 -0.31 3.84 -5.97
N ALA A 52 -0.17 2.56 -5.60
CA ALA A 52 0.44 1.56 -6.47
C ALA A 52 -0.34 1.41 -7.79
N ARG A 53 -1.69 1.39 -7.73
CA ARG A 53 -2.57 1.34 -8.91
C ARG A 53 -2.42 2.55 -9.81
N ALA A 54 -2.47 3.76 -9.27
CA ALA A 54 -2.30 4.98 -10.03
C ALA A 54 -0.95 4.99 -10.78
N GLU A 55 0.11 4.49 -10.14
CA GLU A 55 1.42 4.40 -10.78
C GLU A 55 1.49 3.32 -11.86
N MET A 56 0.73 2.23 -11.74
CA MET A 56 0.59 1.25 -12.83
C MET A 56 -0.17 1.79 -14.01
N GLU A 57 -1.25 2.52 -13.78
CA GLU A 57 -2.00 3.17 -14.86
C GLU A 57 -1.12 4.20 -15.58
N ARG A 58 -0.34 4.98 -14.82
CA ARG A 58 0.66 5.88 -15.40
C ARG A 58 1.69 5.13 -16.24
N LEU A 59 2.17 3.99 -15.76
CA LEU A 59 3.07 3.12 -16.50
C LEU A 59 2.46 2.54 -17.78
N ASP A 60 1.17 2.21 -17.75
CA ASP A 60 0.42 1.69 -18.90
C ASP A 60 0.26 2.77 -19.98
N SER A 61 0.04 4.02 -19.57
CA SER A 61 0.02 5.17 -20.49
C SER A 61 1.38 5.48 -21.12
N LEU A 62 2.47 5.12 -20.44
CA LEU A 62 3.82 5.32 -20.96
C LEU A 62 4.12 4.17 -21.93
N ASN A 63 3.91 4.43 -23.23
CA ASN A 63 4.20 3.51 -24.34
C ASN A 63 5.68 3.06 -24.42
N ASN A 64 6.52 3.45 -23.46
CA ASN A 64 7.89 2.97 -23.32
C ASN A 64 8.29 2.78 -21.83
N PHE A 65 8.32 1.53 -21.37
CA PHE A 65 8.87 1.13 -20.05
C PHE A 65 10.39 1.32 -19.91
N CYS A 66 11.02 2.09 -20.78
CA CYS A 66 12.47 2.26 -20.80
C CYS A 66 12.95 3.48 -20.03
N HIS A 67 12.08 4.38 -19.55
CA HIS A 67 12.48 5.63 -18.90
C HIS A 67 13.70 5.45 -17.98
N ALA A 68 14.72 6.29 -18.19
CA ALA A 68 16.01 6.28 -17.50
C ALA A 68 15.91 6.36 -15.96
N ASP A 69 14.75 6.72 -15.42
CA ASP A 69 14.43 6.71 -13.99
C ASP A 69 14.05 5.31 -13.44
N LEU A 70 13.90 4.32 -14.31
CA LEU A 70 13.72 2.92 -13.94
C LEU A 70 15.08 2.25 -13.81
N ASN A 71 15.65 2.29 -12.62
CA ASN A 71 16.87 1.58 -12.34
C ASN A 71 16.64 0.07 -12.42
N VAL A 72 17.19 -0.56 -13.45
CA VAL A 72 17.12 -2.00 -13.74
C VAL A 72 18.01 -2.83 -12.78
N THR A 73 18.70 -2.18 -11.86
CA THR A 73 19.55 -2.81 -10.85
C THR A 73 19.20 -2.20 -9.50
N GLY A 74 18.81 -3.03 -8.52
CA GLY A 74 18.20 -2.68 -7.23
C GLY A 74 19.00 -1.77 -6.29
N LEU A 75 19.43 -0.58 -6.75
CA LEU A 75 20.33 0.34 -6.05
C LEU A 75 20.02 1.84 -6.29
N SER A 76 18.91 2.23 -6.93
CA SER A 76 18.49 3.65 -6.88
C SER A 76 17.62 3.88 -5.66
N PRO A 77 17.77 5.03 -4.99
CA PRO A 77 16.89 5.41 -3.91
C PRO A 77 15.43 5.43 -4.41
N PRO A 78 14.45 5.11 -3.53
CA PRO A 78 13.04 5.22 -3.85
C PRO A 78 12.75 6.58 -4.49
N ALA A 79 12.16 6.56 -5.69
CA ALA A 79 11.72 7.80 -6.33
C ALA A 79 10.51 8.29 -5.53
N LEU A 80 10.72 9.32 -4.71
CA LEU A 80 9.65 9.99 -3.98
C LEU A 80 8.64 10.53 -4.99
N VAL A 81 7.54 9.81 -5.21
CA VAL A 81 6.42 10.33 -5.98
C VAL A 81 5.78 11.41 -5.10
N GLY A 82 6.11 12.67 -5.39
CA GLY A 82 5.94 13.85 -4.53
C GLY A 82 4.50 14.29 -4.21
N TYR A 83 3.54 13.37 -4.11
CA TYR A 83 2.12 13.71 -3.90
C TYR A 83 1.50 13.17 -2.60
N TRP A 84 2.22 12.34 -1.82
CA TRP A 84 1.68 11.81 -0.56
C TRP A 84 2.71 11.91 0.58
N PRO A 85 2.61 12.93 1.47
CA PRO A 85 3.48 13.00 2.64
C PRO A 85 3.23 11.76 3.52
N GLY A 86 4.23 10.89 3.63
CA GLY A 86 4.18 9.68 4.47
C GLY A 86 4.33 8.35 3.72
N TYR A 87 4.35 8.35 2.38
CA TYR A 87 4.61 7.13 1.59
C TYR A 87 5.68 7.35 0.52
N ASP A 88 6.61 6.41 0.44
CA ASP A 88 7.63 6.33 -0.60
C ASP A 88 7.23 5.24 -1.61
N LEU A 89 7.33 5.52 -2.90
CA LEU A 89 7.04 4.56 -3.95
C LEU A 89 8.33 4.12 -4.63
N THR A 90 8.54 2.82 -4.70
CA THR A 90 9.65 2.18 -5.40
C THR A 90 9.12 1.38 -6.56
N ARG A 91 9.78 1.52 -7.72
CA ARG A 91 9.47 0.80 -8.94
C ARG A 91 10.67 -0.04 -9.35
N ILE A 92 10.44 -1.31 -9.60
CA ILE A 92 11.46 -2.28 -10.02
C ILE A 92 10.94 -2.93 -11.30
N VAL A 93 11.71 -2.86 -12.38
CA VAL A 93 11.36 -3.51 -13.64
C VAL A 93 12.43 -4.52 -14.00
N THR A 94 12.02 -5.77 -14.13
CA THR A 94 12.88 -6.91 -14.43
C THR A 94 12.44 -7.60 -15.71
N CYS A 95 13.37 -8.26 -16.39
CA CYS A 95 13.02 -9.13 -17.50
C CYS A 95 12.50 -10.46 -16.94
N ALA A 96 11.29 -10.86 -17.32
CA ALA A 96 10.70 -12.14 -16.90
C ALA A 96 10.98 -13.24 -17.92
N ALA A 97 10.93 -12.94 -19.22
CA ALA A 97 11.21 -13.90 -20.30
C ALA A 97 11.58 -13.20 -21.61
N GLY A 98 12.36 -13.87 -22.47
CA GLY A 98 12.76 -13.37 -23.80
C GLY A 98 13.89 -12.33 -23.77
N ASN A 99 14.21 -11.75 -24.93
CA ASN A 99 15.25 -10.74 -25.05
C ASN A 99 14.71 -9.36 -24.65
N CYS A 100 14.69 -9.07 -23.34
CA CYS A 100 14.32 -7.74 -22.84
C CYS A 100 15.43 -6.69 -22.96
N ALA A 101 16.44 -6.92 -23.82
CA ALA A 101 17.71 -6.21 -23.86
C ALA A 101 17.55 -4.68 -23.71
N SER A 102 17.80 -4.20 -22.50
CA SER A 102 18.38 -2.89 -22.22
C SER A 102 19.85 -3.21 -21.99
N GLN A 103 20.70 -3.08 -23.01
CA GLN A 103 22.12 -3.47 -22.92
C GLN A 103 22.92 -2.60 -21.94
N SER A 104 22.30 -1.61 -21.30
CA SER A 104 22.88 -0.83 -20.21
C SER A 104 21.78 -0.39 -19.23
N PRO A 105 22.06 -0.33 -17.91
CA PRO A 105 21.18 0.34 -16.95
C PRO A 105 20.92 1.79 -17.39
N GLY A 106 19.65 2.23 -17.39
CA GLY A 106 19.29 3.63 -17.69
C GLY A 106 19.24 4.03 -19.18
N VAL A 107 19.55 3.15 -20.14
CA VAL A 107 19.56 3.51 -21.57
C VAL A 107 18.34 2.95 -22.32
N CYS A 108 17.38 3.82 -22.61
CA CYS A 108 16.24 3.52 -23.47
C CYS A 108 16.68 3.27 -24.92
N HIS A 109 16.34 2.13 -25.49
CA HIS A 109 16.46 1.91 -26.94
C HIS A 109 15.07 1.84 -27.57
N PRO A 110 14.91 2.29 -28.83
CA PRO A 110 13.65 2.20 -29.54
C PRO A 110 13.19 0.73 -29.72
N PRO A 111 11.88 0.52 -29.89
CA PRO A 111 11.30 -0.78 -30.25
C PRO A 111 11.99 -1.39 -31.48
N THR A 112 12.45 -2.63 -31.39
CA THR A 112 12.89 -3.41 -32.56
C THR A 112 12.18 -4.76 -32.59
N ASN A 113 12.00 -5.32 -33.80
CA ASN A 113 11.29 -6.58 -34.07
C ASN A 113 11.95 -7.82 -33.42
N THR A 114 13.14 -7.64 -32.84
CA THR A 114 13.94 -8.66 -32.15
C THR A 114 13.80 -8.63 -30.62
N ARG A 115 13.05 -7.68 -30.06
CA ARG A 115 12.94 -7.42 -28.61
C ARG A 115 11.56 -7.81 -28.03
N ASN A 116 11.08 -8.99 -28.38
CA ASN A 116 9.87 -9.57 -27.81
C ASN A 116 10.19 -10.22 -26.46
N GLY A 117 10.10 -9.43 -25.39
CA GLY A 117 10.32 -9.89 -24.01
C GLY A 117 9.14 -9.56 -23.11
N LEU A 118 8.84 -10.47 -22.18
CA LEU A 118 7.94 -10.24 -21.06
C LEU A 118 8.71 -9.49 -19.97
N LYS A 119 8.24 -8.31 -19.59
CA LYS A 119 8.77 -7.55 -18.46
C LYS A 119 7.89 -7.78 -17.24
N ARG A 120 8.51 -7.93 -16.08
CA ARG A 120 7.87 -7.91 -14.77
C ARG A 120 8.07 -6.52 -14.18
N VAL A 121 6.99 -5.91 -13.70
CA VAL A 121 6.98 -4.63 -13.02
C VAL A 121 6.54 -4.90 -11.60
N ASP A 122 7.42 -4.64 -10.63
CA ASP A 122 7.11 -4.68 -9.22
C ASP A 122 7.06 -3.24 -8.69
N LEU A 123 5.94 -2.89 -8.07
CA LEU A 123 5.76 -1.65 -7.34
C LEU A 123 5.72 -1.97 -5.86
N ARG A 124 6.42 -1.17 -5.07
CA ARG A 124 6.47 -1.27 -3.62
C ARG A 124 6.19 0.10 -3.05
N VAL A 125 5.24 0.17 -2.14
CA VAL A 125 4.92 1.38 -1.40
C VAL A 125 5.35 1.14 0.03
N THR A 126 6.28 1.97 0.52
CA THR A 126 6.80 1.91 1.87
C THR A 126 6.37 3.15 2.65
N ARG A 127 6.23 3.03 3.97
CA ARG A 127 5.98 4.21 4.81
C ARG A 127 7.27 5.02 4.94
N THR A 128 7.18 6.32 4.67
CA THR A 128 8.31 7.24 4.78
C THR A 128 8.83 7.23 6.22
N GLY A 129 10.15 7.11 6.39
CA GLY A 129 10.81 7.13 7.69
C GLY A 129 10.88 5.78 8.43
N SER A 130 9.95 4.83 8.20
CA SER A 130 10.06 3.47 8.75
C SER A 130 10.58 2.44 7.75
N GLY A 131 10.40 2.69 6.43
CA GLY A 131 10.75 1.72 5.38
C GLY A 131 9.87 0.47 5.37
N GLU A 132 8.83 0.42 6.21
CA GLU A 132 7.90 -0.70 6.30
C GLU A 132 7.06 -0.80 5.03
N LEU A 133 6.94 -2.01 4.47
CA LEU A 133 6.16 -2.26 3.26
C LEU A 133 4.66 -2.11 3.58
N ALA A 134 4.02 -1.09 3.01
CA ALA A 134 2.59 -0.85 3.15
C ALA A 134 1.77 -1.60 2.09
N ALA A 135 2.28 -1.66 0.86
CA ALA A 135 1.68 -2.41 -0.23
C ALA A 135 2.72 -2.80 -1.28
N SER A 136 2.44 -3.87 -2.03
CA SER A 136 3.21 -4.20 -3.23
C SER A 136 2.26 -4.71 -4.30
N LEU A 137 2.55 -4.37 -5.55
CA LEU A 137 1.86 -4.94 -6.68
C LEU A 137 2.83 -5.36 -7.78
N THR A 138 2.57 -6.52 -8.35
CA THR A 138 3.36 -7.09 -9.43
C THR A 138 2.48 -7.25 -10.65
N THR A 139 2.97 -6.82 -11.80
CA THR A 139 2.32 -7.05 -13.09
C THR A 139 3.32 -7.49 -14.13
N TYR A 140 2.83 -8.18 -15.16
CA TYR A 140 3.62 -8.64 -16.29
C TYR A 140 3.10 -7.99 -17.56
N ARG A 141 4.03 -7.52 -18.40
CA ARG A 141 3.71 -6.77 -19.62
C ARG A 141 4.58 -7.21 -20.78
N THR A 142 3.97 -7.46 -21.92
CA THR A 142 4.63 -7.58 -23.21
C THR A 142 4.45 -6.26 -23.95
N LYS A 143 5.49 -5.77 -24.61
CA LYS A 143 5.41 -4.52 -25.38
C LYS A 143 5.14 -4.74 -26.87
N TYR A 144 5.39 -5.95 -27.37
CA TYR A 144 5.21 -6.28 -28.79
C TYR A 144 4.50 -7.63 -28.87
N VAL A 145 3.23 -7.60 -29.25
CA VAL A 145 2.51 -8.76 -29.74
C VAL A 145 2.41 -8.55 -31.24
N LEU A 146 3.32 -9.17 -32.00
CA LEU A 146 3.16 -9.26 -33.44
C LEU A 146 2.07 -10.29 -33.70
N PHE A 147 0.90 -9.83 -34.15
CA PHE A 147 -0.07 -10.70 -34.77
C PHE A 147 0.55 -11.17 -36.09
N GLY A 148 0.72 -12.48 -36.24
CA GLY A 148 1.28 -13.06 -37.47
C GLY A 148 0.49 -12.60 -38.68
N SER A 149 1.20 -12.07 -39.67
CA SER A 149 0.69 -11.81 -41.02
C SER A 149 0.55 -13.11 -41.80
#